data_AF-A0A3S0DQZ3-F1
#
_entry.id   AF-A0A3S0DQZ3-F1
#
_cell.length_a   1.000
_cell.length_b   1.000
_cell.length_c   1.000
_cell.angle_alpha   90.00
_cell.angle_beta   90.00
_cell.angle_gamma   90.00
#
_symmetry.space_group_name_H-M   'P 1'
#
loop_
_entity.id
_entity.type
_entity.pdbx_description
1 polymer ?
#
loop_
_entity_poly.entity_id
_entity_poly.type
_entity_poly.pdbx_seq_one_letter_code
_entity_poly.pdbx_strand_id
1 'polypeptide(L)'
;MTRILLARHSQSFANKRDFAAFGNIDSPLTERGIEQSHGIGREFEQRHGITPATYGKPVLASEYRRPQETAEVAGFTEIHTSPLINEADVDREIMSGLDVIQKHTEERWVAEEIRPRAAEFIDRVQSGELDYEIYFTHGMFIASVLLECDARSIATGAQFDAQRGYVPLQATIIPITL
;
A
#
# COMPACT_ATOMS: atom_id res chain seq x y z
N MET A 1 -20.32 4.99 -3.81
CA MET A 1 -19.31 5.24 -2.76
C MET A 1 -18.88 3.89 -2.24
N THR A 2 -17.68 3.48 -2.60
CA THR A 2 -17.06 2.20 -2.28
C THR A 2 -15.99 2.47 -1.23
N ARG A 3 -16.17 1.91 -0.03
CA ARG A 3 -15.15 1.98 1.02
C ARG A 3 -14.15 0.85 0.82
N ILE A 4 -12.86 1.20 0.78
CA ILE A 4 -11.78 0.22 0.68
C ILE A 4 -10.69 0.46 1.73
N LEU A 5 -9.89 -0.56 2.00
CA LEU A 5 -8.81 -0.56 2.96
C LEU A 5 -7.47 -0.80 2.26
N LEU A 6 -6.60 0.21 2.24
CA LEU A 6 -5.24 0.10 1.70
C LEU A 6 -4.26 -0.21 2.84
N ALA A 7 -3.76 -1.44 2.90
CA ALA A 7 -2.78 -1.88 3.88
C ALA A 7 -1.35 -1.81 3.29
N ARG A 8 -0.47 -1.02 3.90
CA ARG A 8 0.96 -1.06 3.58
C ARG A 8 1.57 -2.32 4.20
N HIS A 9 2.33 -3.06 3.40
CA HIS A 9 3.03 -4.26 3.88
C HIS A 9 3.93 -4.01 5.10
N SER A 10 4.19 -5.09 5.84
CA SER A 10 5.10 -5.11 6.98
C SER A 10 6.57 -5.05 6.58
N GLN A 11 7.47 -4.88 7.55
CA GLN A 11 8.90 -4.76 7.29
C GLN A 11 9.50 -5.99 6.58
N SER A 12 10.07 -5.78 5.40
CA SER A 12 10.83 -6.77 4.64
C SER A 12 12.34 -6.53 4.69
N PHE A 13 13.13 -7.50 4.20
CA PHE A 13 14.59 -7.34 4.08
C PHE A 13 14.97 -6.17 3.16
N ALA A 14 14.17 -5.90 2.11
CA ALA A 14 14.33 -4.72 1.26
C ALA A 14 14.24 -3.40 2.03
N ASN A 15 13.55 -3.37 3.18
CA ASN A 15 13.47 -2.17 4.01
C ASN A 15 14.66 -1.99 4.96
N LYS A 16 15.46 -3.04 5.23
CA LYS A 16 16.50 -3.04 6.29
C LYS A 16 17.86 -2.45 5.88
N ARG A 17 18.04 -2.06 4.62
CA ARG A 17 19.30 -1.61 3.97
C ARG A 17 20.14 -2.76 3.42
N ASP A 18 19.97 -2.99 2.12
CA ASP A 18 21.05 -3.16 1.17
C ASP A 18 20.61 -2.44 -0.11
N PHE A 19 21.47 -1.61 -0.69
CA PHE A 19 21.18 -0.70 -1.81
C PHE A 19 20.64 -1.39 -3.09
N ALA A 20 20.55 -2.72 -3.11
CA ALA A 20 20.11 -3.53 -4.23
C ALA A 20 18.63 -3.96 -4.19
N ALA A 21 17.84 -3.54 -3.18
CA ALA A 21 16.60 -4.27 -2.83
C ALA A 21 15.26 -3.52 -2.95
N PHE A 22 15.21 -2.23 -3.31
CA PHE A 22 13.92 -1.52 -3.45
C PHE A 22 13.03 -2.16 -4.54
N GLY A 23 13.63 -2.47 -5.69
CA GLY A 23 13.01 -3.26 -6.77
C GLY A 23 12.97 -4.77 -6.55
N ASN A 24 13.47 -5.32 -5.43
CA ASN A 24 13.46 -6.77 -5.22
C ASN A 24 12.04 -7.26 -4.92
N ILE A 25 11.40 -7.78 -5.97
CA ILE A 25 10.04 -8.32 -5.98
C ILE A 25 9.91 -9.46 -4.96
N ASP A 26 10.96 -10.28 -4.82
CA ASP A 26 10.97 -11.51 -4.03
C ASP A 26 11.44 -11.31 -2.58
N SER A 27 11.66 -10.07 -2.14
CA SER A 27 12.16 -9.80 -0.79
C SER A 27 11.13 -10.20 0.28
N PRO A 28 11.45 -11.17 1.16
CA PRO A 28 10.50 -11.65 2.17
C PRO A 28 10.40 -10.72 3.37
N LEU A 29 9.37 -10.94 4.19
CA LEU A 29 9.25 -10.35 5.51
C LEU A 29 10.43 -10.72 6.42
N THR A 30 10.78 -9.81 7.31
CA THR A 30 11.68 -10.08 8.44
C THR A 30 10.89 -10.65 9.62
N GLU A 31 11.54 -11.18 10.65
CA GLU A 31 10.86 -11.61 11.90
C GLU A 31 10.00 -10.49 12.50
N ARG A 32 10.53 -9.26 12.57
CA ARG A 32 9.76 -8.08 12.97
C ARG A 32 8.58 -7.80 12.02
N GLY A 33 8.75 -8.06 10.73
CA GLY A 33 7.68 -7.94 9.74
C GLY A 33 6.55 -8.94 9.99
N ILE A 34 6.88 -10.16 10.38
CA ILE A 34 5.89 -11.19 10.75
C ILE A 34 5.09 -10.75 11.98
N GLU A 35 5.76 -10.24 13.02
CA GLU A 35 5.09 -9.69 14.22
C GLU A 35 4.17 -8.51 13.87
N GLN A 36 4.62 -7.62 12.98
CA GLN A 36 3.82 -6.52 12.46
C GLN A 36 2.59 -7.02 11.70
N SER A 37 2.72 -8.05 10.87
CA SER A 37 1.60 -8.62 10.11
C SER A 37 0.54 -9.25 11.03
N HIS A 38 0.94 -9.92 12.11
CA HIS A 38 -0.02 -10.33 13.15
C HIS A 38 -0.70 -9.13 13.81
N GLY A 39 0.02 -8.01 13.98
CA GLY A 39 -0.55 -6.74 14.42
C GLY A 39 -1.62 -6.20 13.47
N ILE A 40 -1.36 -6.24 12.16
CA ILE A 40 -2.33 -5.87 11.12
C ILE A 40 -3.59 -6.73 11.21
N GLY A 41 -3.43 -8.06 11.37
CA GLY A 41 -4.57 -8.97 11.53
C GLY A 41 -5.47 -8.59 12.72
N ARG A 42 -4.85 -8.28 13.87
CA ARG A 42 -5.58 -7.77 15.04
C ARG A 42 -6.23 -6.41 14.80
N GLU A 43 -5.59 -5.53 14.02
CA GLU A 43 -6.15 -4.23 13.69
C GLU A 43 -7.41 -4.35 12.81
N PHE A 44 -7.39 -5.24 11.81
CA PHE A 44 -8.59 -5.57 11.02
C PHE A 44 -9.76 -6.00 11.91
N GLU A 45 -9.51 -6.87 12.89
CA GLU A 45 -10.55 -7.32 13.82
C GLU A 45 -11.08 -6.17 14.69
N GLN A 46 -10.16 -5.44 15.33
CA GLN A 46 -10.51 -4.48 16.38
C GLN A 46 -11.08 -3.17 15.84
N ARG A 47 -10.64 -2.73 14.65
CA ARG A 47 -10.99 -1.41 14.10
C ARG A 47 -11.86 -1.47 12.85
N HIS A 48 -11.82 -2.58 12.12
CA HIS A 48 -12.54 -2.73 10.86
C HIS A 48 -13.63 -3.80 10.94
N GLY A 49 -13.72 -4.57 12.03
CA GLY A 49 -14.72 -5.63 12.18
C GLY A 49 -14.51 -6.80 11.22
N ILE A 50 -13.31 -6.93 10.69
CA ILE A 50 -12.92 -7.96 9.72
C ILE A 50 -12.07 -8.99 10.44
N THR A 51 -12.52 -10.24 10.52
CA THR A 51 -11.73 -11.35 11.05
C THR A 51 -11.01 -12.06 9.91
N PRO A 52 -9.68 -11.89 9.74
CA PRO A 52 -8.97 -12.41 8.56
C PRO A 52 -9.17 -13.92 8.36
N ALA A 53 -9.12 -14.70 9.45
CA ALA A 53 -9.22 -16.16 9.40
C ALA A 53 -10.57 -16.70 8.90
N THR A 54 -11.63 -15.89 8.97
CA THR A 54 -12.99 -16.26 8.52
C THR A 54 -13.52 -15.31 7.44
N TYR A 55 -12.66 -14.45 6.89
CA TYR A 55 -13.02 -13.52 5.84
C TYR A 55 -13.26 -14.28 4.53
N GLY A 56 -14.53 -14.37 4.11
CA GLY A 56 -14.95 -15.24 3.01
C GLY A 56 -14.86 -14.64 1.60
N LYS A 57 -14.10 -13.55 1.42
CA LYS A 57 -13.86 -12.91 0.12
C LYS A 57 -12.35 -12.82 -0.13
N PRO A 58 -11.91 -12.78 -1.40
CA PRO A 58 -10.51 -12.57 -1.69
C PRO A 58 -10.06 -11.16 -1.27
N VAL A 59 -8.78 -11.05 -0.90
CA VAL A 59 -8.07 -9.77 -0.79
C VAL A 59 -7.14 -9.60 -1.99
N LEU A 60 -6.85 -8.36 -2.38
CA LEU A 60 -5.89 -8.09 -3.46
C LEU A 60 -4.53 -7.71 -2.87
N ALA A 61 -3.47 -8.33 -3.34
CA ALA A 61 -2.10 -7.95 -3.03
C ALA A 61 -1.36 -7.50 -4.29
N SER A 62 -0.30 -6.69 -4.14
CA SER A 62 0.66 -6.49 -5.23
C SER A 62 1.32 -7.82 -5.64
N GLU A 63 1.96 -7.86 -6.80
CA GLU A 63 2.75 -9.02 -7.22
C GLU A 63 4.05 -9.20 -6.43
N TYR A 64 4.44 -8.24 -5.61
CA TYR A 64 5.60 -8.36 -4.74
C TYR A 64 5.32 -9.38 -3.62
N ARG A 65 6.34 -10.13 -3.23
CA ARG A 65 6.22 -11.15 -2.17
C ARG A 65 5.79 -10.57 -0.83
N ARG A 66 6.34 -9.40 -0.46
CA ARG A 66 6.13 -8.80 0.87
C ARG A 66 4.68 -8.42 1.19
N PRO A 67 3.82 -7.88 0.29
CA PRO A 67 2.43 -7.63 0.64
C PRO A 67 1.59 -8.92 0.63
N GLN A 68 1.95 -9.91 -0.19
CA GLN A 68 1.34 -11.25 -0.17
C GLN A 68 1.60 -11.94 1.18
N GLU A 69 2.87 -12.04 1.60
CA GLU A 69 3.22 -12.61 2.92
C GLU A 69 2.61 -11.81 4.07
N THR A 70 2.45 -10.49 3.91
CA THR A 70 1.76 -9.67 4.93
C THR A 70 0.30 -10.09 5.07
N ALA A 71 -0.41 -10.28 3.95
CA ALA A 71 -1.80 -10.73 3.95
C ALA A 71 -1.95 -12.14 4.55
N GLU A 72 -1.07 -13.07 4.14
CA GLU A 72 -1.04 -14.44 4.65
C GLU A 72 -0.83 -14.48 6.17
N VAL A 73 0.19 -13.79 6.67
CA VAL A 73 0.52 -13.77 8.11
C VAL A 73 -0.52 -13.00 8.92
N ALA A 74 -1.19 -12.01 8.33
CA ALA A 74 -2.34 -11.34 8.94
C ALA A 74 -3.56 -12.28 9.09
N GLY A 75 -3.57 -13.41 8.37
CA GLY A 75 -4.55 -14.49 8.51
C GLY A 75 -5.54 -14.60 7.35
N PHE A 76 -5.34 -13.87 6.24
CA PHE A 76 -6.16 -14.02 5.04
C PHE A 76 -5.78 -15.28 4.27
N THR A 77 -6.76 -15.99 3.74
CA THR A 77 -6.59 -17.30 3.10
C THR A 77 -6.72 -17.26 1.58
N GLU A 78 -7.52 -16.34 1.04
CA GLU A 78 -7.71 -16.15 -0.40
C GLU A 78 -7.10 -14.81 -0.83
N ILE A 79 -5.96 -14.88 -1.52
CA ILE A 79 -5.16 -13.72 -1.91
C ILE A 79 -4.99 -13.74 -3.42
N HIS A 80 -5.55 -12.74 -4.08
CA HIS A 80 -5.31 -12.47 -5.50
C HIS A 80 -4.17 -11.46 -5.66
N THR A 81 -3.50 -11.47 -6.80
CA THR A 81 -2.40 -10.54 -7.08
C THR A 81 -2.71 -9.66 -8.28
N SER A 82 -2.18 -8.43 -8.28
CA SER A 82 -2.28 -7.53 -9.43
C SER A 82 -1.09 -6.60 -9.56
N PRO A 83 -0.53 -6.42 -10.77
CA PRO A 83 0.54 -5.46 -11.01
C PRO A 83 0.08 -4.00 -10.87
N LEU A 84 -1.23 -3.76 -10.95
CA LEU A 84 -1.82 -2.43 -10.86
C LEU A 84 -1.44 -1.72 -9.57
N ILE A 85 -1.30 -2.48 -8.48
CA ILE A 85 -1.01 -1.98 -7.12
C ILE A 85 0.44 -2.26 -6.68
N ASN A 86 1.35 -2.51 -7.62
CA ASN A 86 2.79 -2.62 -7.36
C ASN A 86 3.39 -1.27 -6.93
N GLU A 87 4.51 -1.30 -6.20
CA GLU A 87 5.22 -0.09 -5.76
C GLU A 87 5.68 0.78 -6.95
N ALA A 88 5.98 2.05 -6.66
CA ALA A 88 6.66 2.94 -7.59
C ALA A 88 8.09 2.46 -7.88
N ASP A 89 8.54 2.67 -9.10
CA ASP A 89 9.97 2.57 -9.42
C ASP A 89 10.61 3.92 -9.09
N VAL A 90 11.31 3.97 -7.96
CA VAL A 90 11.99 5.16 -7.45
C VAL A 90 13.50 4.99 -7.43
N ASP A 91 14.02 3.97 -8.13
CA ASP A 91 15.45 3.66 -8.09
C ASP A 91 16.27 4.84 -8.64
N ARG A 92 15.76 5.55 -9.65
CA ARG A 92 16.42 6.74 -10.22
C ARG A 92 16.57 7.87 -9.21
N GLU A 93 15.51 8.19 -8.48
CA GLU A 93 15.51 9.23 -7.46
C GLU A 93 16.46 8.86 -6.31
N ILE A 94 16.38 7.61 -5.84
CA ILE A 94 17.26 7.11 -4.77
C ILE A 94 18.73 7.14 -5.22
N MET A 95 19.04 6.68 -6.44
CA MET A 95 20.39 6.73 -7.00
C MET A 95 20.91 8.16 -7.16
N SER A 96 20.04 9.13 -7.38
CA SER A 96 20.40 10.55 -7.44
C SER A 96 20.65 11.18 -6.05
N GLY A 97 20.45 10.42 -4.97
CA GLY A 97 20.62 10.89 -3.59
C GLY A 97 19.40 11.64 -3.05
N LEU A 98 18.26 11.62 -3.76
CA LEU A 98 17.03 12.25 -3.30
C LEU A 98 16.34 11.38 -2.25
N ASP A 99 15.89 12.01 -1.17
CA ASP A 99 14.95 11.39 -0.25
C ASP A 99 13.54 11.48 -0.86
N VAL A 100 13.02 10.34 -1.29
CA VAL A 100 11.70 10.18 -1.91
C VAL A 100 10.57 10.69 -1.02
N ILE A 101 10.67 10.49 0.30
CA ILE A 101 9.65 10.93 1.25
C ILE A 101 9.71 12.45 1.40
N GLN A 102 10.91 13.01 1.51
CA GLN A 102 11.10 14.46 1.55
C GLN A 102 10.55 15.12 0.28
N LYS A 103 10.91 14.59 -0.90
CA LYS A 103 10.41 15.07 -2.19
C LYS A 103 8.88 15.02 -2.25
N HIS A 104 8.28 13.91 -1.79
CA HIS A 104 6.83 13.79 -1.71
C HIS A 104 6.21 14.87 -0.82
N THR A 105 6.80 15.14 0.35
CA THR A 105 6.29 16.15 1.30
C THR A 105 6.37 17.58 0.79
N GLU A 106 7.50 17.95 0.19
CA GLU A 106 7.78 19.32 -0.23
C GLU A 106 7.09 19.68 -1.54
N GLU A 107 7.01 18.72 -2.47
CA GLU A 107 6.56 18.95 -3.84
C GLU A 107 5.19 18.32 -4.16
N ARG A 108 4.57 17.60 -3.21
CA ARG A 108 3.42 16.71 -3.50
C ARG A 108 3.75 15.78 -4.67
N TRP A 109 4.95 15.23 -4.65
CA TRP A 109 5.50 14.46 -5.76
C TRP A 109 5.27 12.96 -5.61
N VAL A 110 5.00 12.30 -6.73
CA VAL A 110 5.09 10.85 -6.90
C VAL A 110 5.72 10.57 -8.26
N ALA A 111 6.29 9.38 -8.41
CA ALA A 111 6.97 8.95 -9.63
C ALA A 111 5.99 8.95 -10.83
N GLU A 112 6.48 9.25 -12.02
CA GLU A 112 5.63 9.55 -13.18
C GLU A 112 4.83 8.32 -13.66
N GLU A 113 5.45 7.16 -13.61
CA GLU A 113 4.92 5.85 -13.98
C GLU A 113 3.81 5.33 -13.05
N ILE A 114 3.73 5.81 -11.80
CA ILE A 114 2.69 5.38 -10.87
C ILE A 114 1.43 6.25 -10.93
N ARG A 115 1.51 7.48 -11.44
CA ARG A 115 0.35 8.37 -11.63
C ARG A 115 -0.78 7.74 -12.48
N PRO A 116 -0.52 7.24 -13.70
CA PRO A 116 -1.58 6.63 -14.51
C PRO A 116 -2.14 5.35 -13.85
N ARG A 117 -1.32 4.60 -13.12
CA ARG A 117 -1.77 3.40 -12.37
C ARG A 117 -2.68 3.75 -11.20
N ALA A 118 -2.37 4.82 -10.46
CA ALA A 118 -3.22 5.31 -9.37
C ALA A 118 -4.57 5.83 -9.88
N ALA A 119 -4.55 6.58 -10.99
CA ALA A 119 -5.74 7.03 -11.69
C ALA A 119 -6.62 5.84 -12.14
N GLU A 120 -6.02 4.88 -12.84
CA GLU A 120 -6.69 3.66 -13.30
C GLU A 120 -7.24 2.83 -12.14
N PHE A 121 -6.51 2.72 -11.04
CA PHE A 121 -6.97 2.05 -9.83
C PHE A 121 -8.25 2.69 -9.29
N ILE A 122 -8.28 4.02 -9.14
CA ILE A 122 -9.46 4.74 -8.65
C ILE A 122 -10.65 4.51 -9.60
N ASP A 123 -10.44 4.63 -10.90
CA ASP A 123 -11.50 4.46 -11.91
C ASP A 123 -12.09 3.04 -11.86
N ARG A 124 -11.24 2.01 -11.77
CA ARG A 124 -11.68 0.60 -11.71
C ARG A 124 -12.37 0.25 -10.39
N VAL A 125 -11.98 0.86 -9.26
CA VAL A 125 -12.71 0.68 -7.99
C VAL A 125 -14.08 1.35 -8.05
N GLN A 126 -14.16 2.57 -8.61
CA GLN A 126 -15.42 3.30 -8.73
C GLN A 126 -16.39 2.66 -9.73
N SER A 127 -15.88 2.05 -10.81
CA SER A 127 -16.69 1.33 -11.79
C SER A 127 -17.14 -0.07 -11.32
N GLY A 128 -16.53 -0.60 -10.25
CA GLY A 128 -16.77 -1.95 -9.75
C GLY A 128 -16.00 -3.04 -10.52
N GLU A 129 -15.12 -2.67 -11.46
CA GLU A 129 -14.21 -3.63 -12.13
C GLU A 129 -13.17 -4.21 -11.16
N LEU A 130 -12.85 -3.48 -10.09
CA LEU A 130 -11.94 -3.91 -9.03
C LEU A 130 -12.69 -3.98 -7.68
N ASP A 131 -13.62 -4.94 -7.56
CA ASP A 131 -14.49 -5.12 -6.39
C ASP A 131 -13.83 -5.87 -5.23
N TYR A 132 -12.77 -5.29 -4.65
CA TYR A 132 -12.14 -5.78 -3.43
C TYR A 132 -12.34 -4.78 -2.30
N GLU A 133 -12.51 -5.28 -1.07
CA GLU A 133 -12.57 -4.41 0.12
C GLU A 133 -11.18 -4.11 0.68
N ILE A 134 -10.21 -5.01 0.46
CA ILE A 134 -8.89 -4.98 1.11
C ILE A 134 -7.79 -5.12 0.07
N TYR A 135 -6.82 -4.21 0.14
CA TYR A 135 -5.66 -4.15 -0.75
C TYR A 135 -4.37 -4.12 0.05
N PHE A 136 -3.48 -5.08 -0.14
CA PHE A 136 -2.13 -5.12 0.42
C PHE A 136 -1.12 -4.59 -0.61
N THR A 137 -0.53 -3.43 -0.32
CA THR A 137 0.32 -2.70 -1.26
C THR A 137 1.45 -1.97 -0.50
N HIS A 138 1.93 -0.85 -1.04
CA HIS A 138 3.16 -0.20 -0.67
C HIS A 138 3.00 1.29 -0.38
N GLY A 139 4.08 1.93 0.07
CA GLY A 139 4.01 3.28 0.60
C GLY A 139 3.77 4.33 -0.49
N MET A 140 4.54 4.27 -1.59
CA MET A 140 4.42 5.27 -2.65
C MET A 140 3.19 5.04 -3.52
N PHE A 141 2.74 3.79 -3.71
CA PHE A 141 1.44 3.52 -4.33
C PHE A 141 0.28 4.15 -3.55
N ILE A 142 0.19 3.94 -2.24
CA ILE A 142 -0.86 4.55 -1.40
C ILE A 142 -0.79 6.08 -1.48
N ALA A 143 0.41 6.65 -1.38
CA ALA A 143 0.60 8.10 -1.48
C ALA A 143 0.12 8.66 -2.83
N SER A 144 0.34 7.90 -3.91
CA SER A 144 -0.10 8.27 -5.27
C SER A 144 -1.62 8.23 -5.40
N VAL A 145 -2.29 7.21 -4.85
CA VAL A 145 -3.77 7.13 -4.83
C VAL A 145 -4.36 8.31 -4.06
N LEU A 146 -3.84 8.61 -2.87
CA LEU A 146 -4.32 9.73 -2.06
C LEU A 146 -4.10 11.08 -2.73
N LEU A 147 -2.94 11.26 -3.38
CA LEU A 147 -2.66 12.48 -4.12
C LEU A 147 -3.56 12.65 -5.35
N GLU A 148 -3.86 11.57 -6.06
CA GLU A 148 -4.79 11.58 -7.19
C GLU A 148 -6.23 11.86 -6.72
N CYS A 149 -6.64 11.32 -5.58
CA CYS A 149 -7.92 11.67 -4.95
C CYS A 149 -8.00 13.16 -4.61
N ASP A 150 -6.94 13.73 -4.02
CA ASP A 150 -6.82 15.18 -3.77
C ASP A 150 -6.99 15.99 -5.07
N ALA A 151 -6.29 15.60 -6.14
CA ALA A 151 -6.35 16.27 -7.43
C ALA A 151 -7.77 16.22 -8.05
N ARG A 152 -8.51 15.14 -7.78
CA ARG A 152 -9.90 14.94 -8.21
C ARG A 152 -10.95 15.46 -7.22
N SER A 153 -10.54 16.08 -6.10
CA SER A 153 -11.44 16.51 -5.02
C SER A 153 -12.28 15.37 -4.42
N ILE A 154 -11.76 14.15 -4.39
CA ILE A 154 -12.37 12.98 -3.74
C ILE A 154 -12.01 13.00 -2.26
N ALA A 155 -13.00 13.07 -1.38
CA ALA A 155 -12.78 13.11 0.07
C ALA A 155 -12.42 11.73 0.62
N THR A 156 -11.12 11.51 0.91
CA THR A 156 -10.63 10.23 1.46
C THR A 156 -10.60 10.19 2.99
N GLY A 157 -10.60 11.35 3.65
CA GLY A 157 -10.41 11.48 5.10
C GLY A 157 -8.94 11.38 5.55
N ALA A 158 -8.02 11.06 4.65
CA ALA A 158 -6.58 11.12 4.94
C ALA A 158 -6.11 12.58 4.97
N GLN A 159 -5.18 12.88 5.88
CA GLN A 159 -4.54 14.20 5.97
C GLN A 159 -3.11 14.12 5.44
N PHE A 160 -2.70 15.15 4.71
CA PHE A 160 -1.32 15.27 4.23
C PHE A 160 -0.41 15.64 5.40
N ASP A 161 0.45 14.71 5.81
CA ASP A 161 1.35 14.88 6.95
C ASP A 161 2.57 15.76 6.58
N ALA A 162 3.00 16.63 7.50
CA ALA A 162 4.10 17.56 7.24
C ALA A 162 5.48 16.88 7.14
N GLN A 163 5.64 15.64 7.63
CA GLN A 163 6.90 14.90 7.63
C GLN A 163 6.94 13.78 6.60
N ARG A 164 5.78 13.24 6.21
CA ARG A 164 5.67 12.06 5.32
C ARG A 164 4.71 12.25 4.15
N GLY A 165 3.97 13.35 4.10
CA GLY A 165 2.89 13.59 3.15
C GLY A 165 1.82 12.50 3.30
N TYR A 166 1.49 11.83 2.21
CA TYR A 166 0.58 10.69 2.19
C TYR A 166 1.27 9.33 2.31
N VAL A 167 2.58 9.25 2.52
CA VAL A 167 3.29 7.96 2.63
C VAL A 167 3.06 7.34 4.02
N PRO A 168 2.22 6.31 4.15
CA PRO A 168 1.89 5.74 5.46
C PRO A 168 3.11 5.06 6.08
N LEU A 169 3.07 4.82 7.39
CA LEU A 169 4.06 3.97 8.06
C LEU A 169 3.88 2.50 7.62
N GLN A 170 4.93 1.69 7.82
CA GLN A 170 4.83 0.24 7.59
C GLN A 170 3.72 -0.36 8.43
N ALA A 171 3.09 -1.43 7.92
CA ALA A 171 2.03 -2.13 8.63
C ALA A 171 0.86 -1.23 9.10
N THR A 172 0.47 -0.27 8.26
CA THR A 172 -0.64 0.65 8.51
C THR A 172 -1.76 0.38 7.52
N ILE A 173 -3.01 0.42 8.01
CA ILE A 173 -4.23 0.33 7.20
C ILE A 173 -4.80 1.73 7.01
N ILE A 174 -5.00 2.14 5.77
CA ILE A 174 -5.60 3.42 5.40
C ILE A 174 -7.00 3.16 4.82
N PRO A 175 -8.08 3.49 5.54
CA PRO A 175 -9.41 3.46 4.98
C PRO A 175 -9.61 4.65 4.04
N ILE A 176 -10.17 4.39 2.86
CA ILE A 176 -10.58 5.44 1.90
C ILE A 176 -11.98 5.15 1.38
N THR A 177 -12.69 6.20 0.99
CA THR A 177 -14.00 6.11 0.33
C THR A 177 -13.87 6.71 -1.06
N LEU A 178 -14.09 5.89 -2.09
CA LEU A 178 -14.05 6.26 -3.51
C LEU A 178 -15.46 6.35 -4.10
#